data_AF-A0AAD5LWW1-F1
#
_entry.id   AF-A0AAD5LWW1-F1
#
_cell.length_a   1.000
_cell.length_b   1.000
_cell.length_c   1.000
_cell.angle_alpha   90.00
_cell.angle_beta   90.00
_cell.angle_gamma   90.00
#
_symmetry.space_group_name_H-M   'P 1'
#
loop_
_entity.id
_entity.type
_entity.pdbx_description
1 polymer ?
#
loop_
_entity_poly.entity_id
_entity_poly.type
_entity_poly.pdbx_seq_one_letter_code
_entity_poly.pdbx_strand_id
1 'polypeptide(L)'
;MAGSKLQIVTCFVVFAALVAPFAWQLTRLTRVERVDLPVDRIHALSWEDSRVGRIDRHSVQLVFVSDGEQASHADESSALATALSSMRVSVADQRQQKPLAPSRALRDALRSRKDEQVDDALHQQQRSVARGDETFTVFFICEDVSEPVASTVVVGQYRHAWAYGCVGGDRHAAVPVLRRLLSEHVFRVPPTTHEQTRDTRRARVADKYRLQFTLLQERADTPWTWDFDAWQRRYVAPLLQKVGSLAEFTVEHQVVHFARLAQEIHWDDAGKFHFVQADDLRHFKSTNDFLTSSVLADREQVLHFMVALPAPEHSPLQIRATAPQRRVTSSFAIPGWGLATIVRPDLLAASAEAEAQELQRVAGLVVSQFRTLFGLPAHHARRPNEDITFLPARRDGVAQWELDAITRQLLQSHVRSAVETLQSIVRLVTDMPEMTVHERLQQRIVRAADAMEKILCANCSAVRADDAPALLESARRAADEADAVYYDHTMTKQLYFPQEQMLGVYAPLLAPLLLSIVFGWIREFKQWRKQQRQQKHQPLQQQ
;
A
#
# COMPACT_ATOMS: atom_id res chain seq x y z
N MET A 1 70.15 31.12 39.45
CA MET A 1 68.71 30.75 39.38
C MET A 1 68.17 30.73 37.93
N ALA A 2 68.91 30.17 36.97
CA ALA A 2 68.47 30.09 35.56
C ALA A 2 67.85 28.71 35.20
N GLY A 3 68.23 27.64 35.91
CA GLY A 3 67.78 26.26 35.61
C GLY A 3 66.29 26.01 35.83
N SER A 4 65.67 26.59 36.86
CA SER A 4 64.23 26.39 37.14
C SER A 4 63.31 27.10 36.15
N LYS A 5 63.74 28.26 35.62
CA LYS A 5 63.00 29.00 34.59
C LYS A 5 62.93 28.24 33.27
N LEU A 6 64.03 27.58 32.90
CA LEU A 6 64.06 26.75 31.71
C LEU A 6 63.17 25.52 31.91
N GLN A 7 63.30 24.80 33.02
CA GLN A 7 62.52 23.57 33.27
C GLN A 7 60.99 23.75 33.25
N ILE A 8 60.46 24.85 33.77
CA ILE A 8 59.01 25.11 33.77
C ILE A 8 58.52 25.43 32.35
N VAL A 9 59.26 26.26 31.61
CA VAL A 9 58.94 26.56 30.21
C VAL A 9 59.08 25.31 29.35
N THR A 10 60.11 24.48 29.59
CA THR A 10 60.30 23.21 28.88
C THR A 10 59.18 22.23 29.22
N CYS A 11 58.76 22.08 30.48
CA CYS A 11 57.61 21.24 30.83
C CYS A 11 56.33 21.74 30.18
N PHE A 12 56.15 23.06 30.09
CA PHE A 12 54.98 23.66 29.46
C PHE A 12 54.94 23.45 27.95
N VAL A 13 56.07 23.67 27.28
CA VAL A 13 56.23 23.44 25.84
C VAL A 13 56.11 21.95 25.53
N VAL A 14 56.66 21.06 26.36
CA VAL A 14 56.52 19.60 26.21
C VAL A 14 55.07 19.17 26.43
N PHE A 15 54.38 19.69 27.43
CA PHE A 15 52.96 19.39 27.65
C PHE A 15 52.10 19.89 26.48
N ALA A 16 52.29 21.13 26.03
CA ALA A 16 51.58 21.66 24.87
C ALA A 16 51.90 20.89 23.58
N ALA A 17 53.16 20.49 23.38
CA ALA A 17 53.57 19.66 22.24
C ALA A 17 53.04 18.23 22.29
N LEU A 18 52.77 17.68 23.48
CA LEU A 18 52.15 16.36 23.64
C LEU A 18 50.62 16.41 23.53
N VAL A 19 49.99 17.49 24.01
CA VAL A 19 48.53 17.64 24.01
C VAL A 19 48.01 18.20 22.69
N ALA A 20 48.74 19.07 22.00
CA ALA A 20 48.29 19.65 20.72
C ALA A 20 48.02 18.60 19.61
N PRO A 21 48.85 17.54 19.41
CA PRO A 21 48.54 16.47 18.48
C PRO A 21 47.28 15.70 18.87
N PHE A 22 47.07 15.49 20.17
CA PHE A 22 45.90 14.78 20.70
C PHE A 22 44.62 15.61 20.57
N ALA A 23 44.69 16.92 20.84
CA ALA A 23 43.59 17.87 20.64
C ALA A 23 43.27 18.05 19.15
N TRP A 24 44.29 18.06 18.29
CA TRP A 24 44.13 18.07 16.83
C TRP A 24 43.51 16.77 16.31
N GLN A 25 43.91 15.61 16.84
CA GLN A 25 43.27 14.33 16.52
C GLN A 25 41.84 14.26 17.04
N LEU A 26 41.55 14.75 18.25
CA LEU A 26 40.20 14.83 18.81
C LEU A 26 39.29 15.70 17.94
N THR A 27 39.73 16.91 17.59
CA THR A 27 38.97 17.81 16.68
C THR A 27 38.79 17.22 15.27
N ARG A 28 39.72 16.39 14.80
CA ARG A 28 39.58 15.65 13.54
C ARG A 28 38.64 14.45 13.68
N LEU A 29 38.65 13.75 14.81
CA LEU A 29 37.77 12.62 15.14
C LEU A 29 36.31 13.07 15.39
N THR A 30 36.10 14.31 15.83
CA THR A 30 34.76 14.90 16.00
C THR A 30 34.19 15.49 14.71
N ARG A 31 34.94 15.52 13.60
CA ARG A 31 34.37 15.90 12.30
C ARG A 31 33.49 14.76 11.81
N VAL A 32 32.19 14.97 11.97
CA VAL A 32 31.11 14.16 11.41
C VAL A 32 31.30 14.07 9.89
N GLU A 33 31.41 12.85 9.36
CA GLU A 33 31.39 12.61 7.91
C GLU A 33 30.01 13.00 7.38
N ARG A 34 29.96 14.03 6.54
CA ARG A 34 28.73 14.56 5.97
C ARG A 34 28.94 14.89 4.51
N VAL A 35 28.20 14.21 3.66
CA VAL A 35 28.15 14.51 2.22
C VAL A 35 26.96 15.42 1.92
N ASP A 36 27.13 16.32 0.96
CA ASP A 36 26.09 17.25 0.53
C ASP A 36 24.90 16.52 -0.12
N LEU A 37 23.70 16.93 0.26
CA LEU A 37 22.45 16.41 -0.29
C LEU A 37 21.93 17.33 -1.41
N PRO A 38 21.21 16.79 -2.41
CA PRO A 38 20.57 17.57 -3.47
C PRO A 38 19.29 18.26 -2.96
N VAL A 39 19.44 19.17 -1.99
CA VAL A 39 18.34 19.84 -1.26
C VAL A 39 17.36 20.54 -2.21
N ASP A 40 17.87 21.35 -3.14
CA ASP A 40 17.05 22.11 -4.08
C ASP A 40 16.20 21.20 -4.99
N ARG A 41 16.79 20.08 -5.42
CA ARG A 41 16.10 19.09 -6.26
C ARG A 41 14.94 18.44 -5.51
N ILE A 42 15.17 18.06 -4.25
CA ILE A 42 14.15 17.41 -3.42
C ILE A 42 13.02 18.39 -3.06
N HIS A 43 13.33 19.67 -2.81
CA HIS A 43 12.30 20.69 -2.59
C HIS A 43 11.48 21.00 -3.85
N ALA A 44 12.07 20.87 -5.04
CA ALA A 44 11.36 21.03 -6.30
C ALA A 44 10.38 19.87 -6.60
N LEU A 45 10.45 18.75 -5.88
CA LEU A 45 9.49 17.65 -6.03
C LEU A 45 8.12 18.07 -5.48
N SER A 46 7.22 18.44 -6.40
CA SER A 46 5.80 18.69 -6.13
C SER A 46 4.95 17.55 -6.69
N TRP A 47 4.13 16.94 -5.84
CA TRP A 47 3.19 15.92 -6.29
C TRP A 47 1.95 16.52 -6.98
N GLU A 48 1.47 17.68 -6.53
CA GLU A 48 0.24 18.33 -7.01
C GLU A 48 0.37 18.75 -8.49
N ASP A 49 1.54 19.27 -8.85
CA ASP A 49 1.80 19.79 -10.20
C ASP A 49 2.18 18.68 -11.21
N SER A 50 2.38 17.45 -10.72
CA SER A 50 2.89 16.33 -11.50
C SER A 50 1.83 15.61 -12.33
N ARG A 51 2.25 14.80 -13.32
CA ARG A 51 1.32 13.92 -14.07
C ARG A 51 0.60 12.90 -13.17
N VAL A 52 1.19 12.56 -12.02
CA VAL A 52 0.63 11.61 -11.03
C VAL A 52 -0.43 12.29 -10.16
N GLY A 53 -0.22 13.56 -9.80
CA GLY A 53 -1.24 14.39 -9.16
C GLY A 53 -2.43 14.67 -10.08
N ARG A 54 -2.18 14.78 -11.39
CA ARG A 54 -3.20 14.92 -12.45
C ARG A 54 -3.87 13.60 -12.87
N ILE A 55 -3.52 12.45 -12.28
CA ILE A 55 -4.17 11.15 -12.56
C ILE A 55 -5.69 11.23 -12.38
N ASP A 56 -6.19 12.19 -11.59
CA ASP A 56 -7.61 12.45 -11.38
C ASP A 56 -8.36 12.91 -12.65
N ARG A 57 -7.69 13.17 -13.78
CA ARG A 57 -8.34 13.44 -15.08
C ARG A 57 -8.33 12.19 -15.95
N HIS A 58 -9.48 11.53 -16.00
CA HIS A 58 -9.67 10.29 -16.74
C HIS A 58 -10.39 10.52 -18.06
N SER A 59 -9.88 9.91 -19.13
CA SER A 59 -10.57 9.85 -20.41
C SER A 59 -11.51 8.65 -20.47
N VAL A 60 -12.74 8.87 -20.93
CA VAL A 60 -13.73 7.83 -21.22
C VAL A 60 -14.14 7.94 -22.68
N GLN A 61 -14.18 6.81 -23.37
CA GLN A 61 -14.67 6.73 -24.74
C GLN A 61 -16.12 6.28 -24.77
N LEU A 62 -16.98 6.94 -25.55
CA LEU A 62 -18.34 6.48 -25.83
C LEU A 62 -18.38 5.84 -27.22
N VAL A 63 -18.94 4.63 -27.34
CA VAL A 63 -19.08 3.94 -28.62
C VAL A 63 -20.53 3.50 -28.80
N PHE A 64 -21.14 3.88 -29.91
CA PHE A 64 -22.48 3.45 -30.28
C PHE A 64 -22.40 2.26 -31.21
N VAL A 65 -23.13 1.19 -30.88
CA VAL A 65 -23.19 -0.05 -31.66
C VAL A 65 -24.56 -0.16 -32.29
N SER A 66 -24.62 -0.03 -33.62
CA SER A 66 -25.87 -0.06 -34.39
C SER A 66 -25.65 -0.75 -35.74
N ASP A 67 -26.67 -1.45 -36.23
CA ASP A 67 -26.67 -2.07 -37.57
C ASP A 67 -26.98 -1.04 -38.69
N GLY A 68 -27.51 0.15 -38.35
CA GLY A 68 -27.93 1.16 -39.32
C GLY A 68 -26.97 2.34 -39.49
N GLU A 69 -26.88 2.89 -40.70
CA GLU A 69 -26.34 4.23 -40.96
C GLU A 69 -27.35 5.31 -40.52
N GLN A 70 -27.71 5.34 -39.23
CA GLN A 70 -28.55 6.42 -38.71
C GLN A 70 -27.69 7.68 -38.53
N ALA A 71 -27.94 8.65 -39.41
CA ALA A 71 -27.14 9.85 -39.61
C ALA A 71 -27.34 10.97 -38.56
N SER A 72 -27.69 10.67 -37.30
CA SER A 72 -27.96 11.70 -36.29
C SER A 72 -27.38 11.44 -34.89
N HIS A 73 -26.36 10.60 -34.75
CA HIS A 73 -25.71 10.34 -33.44
C HIS A 73 -24.66 11.40 -33.04
N ALA A 74 -24.23 12.28 -33.95
CA ALA A 74 -23.13 13.21 -33.70
C ALA A 74 -23.49 14.27 -32.64
N ASP A 75 -24.63 14.96 -32.77
CA ASP A 75 -25.05 16.00 -31.81
C ASP A 75 -25.35 15.41 -30.42
N GLU A 76 -25.87 14.18 -30.37
CA GLU A 76 -26.23 13.50 -29.13
C GLU A 76 -25.01 12.87 -28.44
N SER A 77 -24.03 12.38 -29.20
CA SER A 77 -22.74 11.96 -28.63
C SER A 77 -22.06 13.12 -27.90
N SER A 78 -22.15 14.34 -28.44
CA SER A 78 -21.63 15.54 -27.81
C SER A 78 -22.44 15.93 -26.56
N ALA A 79 -23.77 15.80 -26.61
CA ALA A 79 -24.62 16.04 -25.44
C ALA A 79 -24.36 15.05 -24.29
N LEU A 80 -24.20 13.75 -24.60
CA LEU A 80 -23.86 12.71 -23.63
C LEU A 80 -22.44 12.89 -23.09
N ALA A 81 -21.47 13.20 -23.96
CA ALA A 81 -20.12 13.52 -23.55
C ALA A 81 -20.10 14.71 -22.58
N THR A 82 -20.88 15.75 -22.86
CA THR A 82 -21.03 16.92 -21.97
C THR A 82 -21.70 16.54 -20.64
N ALA A 83 -22.75 15.72 -20.67
CA ALA A 83 -23.49 15.32 -19.47
C ALA A 83 -22.71 14.36 -18.55
N LEU A 84 -21.86 13.51 -19.12
CA LEU A 84 -21.00 12.58 -18.38
C LEU A 84 -19.66 13.22 -17.96
N SER A 85 -19.25 14.29 -18.64
CA SER A 85 -18.03 15.01 -18.28
C SER A 85 -18.16 15.66 -16.90
N SER A 86 -17.08 15.61 -16.14
CA SER A 86 -16.95 16.24 -14.84
C SER A 86 -15.55 16.83 -14.69
N MET A 87 -15.28 17.50 -13.57
CA MET A 87 -13.94 18.03 -13.27
C MET A 87 -12.82 16.96 -13.35
N ARG A 88 -13.17 15.68 -13.18
CA ARG A 88 -12.27 14.52 -13.15
C ARG A 88 -12.43 13.55 -14.32
N VAL A 89 -13.51 13.65 -15.08
CA VAL A 89 -13.78 12.73 -16.20
C VAL A 89 -13.95 13.57 -17.45
N SER A 90 -13.01 13.46 -18.38
CA SER A 90 -13.13 13.98 -19.73
C SER A 90 -13.70 12.88 -20.63
N VAL A 91 -14.85 13.13 -21.24
CA VAL A 91 -15.40 12.19 -22.21
C VAL A 91 -14.96 12.62 -23.60
N ALA A 92 -14.31 11.72 -24.34
CA ALA A 92 -13.87 12.02 -25.70
C ALA A 92 -15.08 12.28 -26.60
N ASP A 93 -15.23 13.51 -27.09
CA ASP A 93 -16.29 13.86 -28.02
C ASP A 93 -15.94 13.31 -29.41
N GLN A 94 -16.67 12.28 -29.84
CA GLN A 94 -16.40 11.54 -31.07
C GLN A 94 -17.42 11.89 -32.17
N ARG A 95 -17.69 13.19 -32.39
CA ARG A 95 -18.61 13.69 -33.43
C ARG A 95 -18.40 13.13 -34.84
N GLN A 96 -17.20 12.60 -35.13
CA GLN A 96 -16.83 12.08 -36.45
C GLN A 96 -16.72 10.55 -36.53
N GLN A 97 -16.94 9.81 -35.43
CA GLN A 97 -16.86 8.34 -35.49
C GLN A 97 -18.17 7.75 -35.98
N LYS A 98 -18.08 6.97 -37.07
CA LYS A 98 -19.20 6.17 -37.58
C LYS A 98 -19.62 5.16 -36.50
N PRO A 99 -20.93 4.95 -36.26
CA PRO A 99 -21.38 3.91 -35.35
C PRO A 99 -20.76 2.56 -35.73
N LEU A 100 -20.35 1.82 -34.71
CA LEU A 100 -19.63 0.58 -34.88
C LEU A 100 -20.63 -0.53 -35.20
N ALA A 101 -20.54 -1.11 -36.40
CA ALA A 101 -21.38 -2.25 -36.76
C ALA A 101 -21.08 -3.45 -35.84
N PRO A 102 -22.10 -4.11 -35.26
CA PRO A 102 -21.89 -5.25 -34.38
C PRO A 102 -21.24 -6.41 -35.14
N SER A 103 -20.18 -6.99 -34.58
CA SER A 103 -19.54 -8.19 -35.14
C SER A 103 -20.52 -9.39 -35.10
N ARG A 104 -20.27 -10.41 -35.93
CA ARG A 104 -21.07 -11.64 -35.90
C ARG A 104 -21.10 -12.27 -34.50
N ALA A 105 -19.96 -12.30 -33.82
CA ALA A 105 -19.84 -12.81 -32.45
C ALA A 105 -20.69 -11.99 -31.46
N LEU A 106 -20.70 -10.65 -31.59
CA LEU A 106 -21.52 -9.79 -30.76
C LEU A 106 -23.02 -10.01 -31.02
N ARG A 107 -23.45 -10.15 -32.27
CA ARG A 107 -24.86 -10.47 -32.60
C ARG A 107 -25.29 -11.80 -32.01
N ASP A 108 -24.46 -12.83 -32.12
CA ASP A 108 -24.74 -14.15 -31.54
C ASP A 108 -24.80 -14.08 -30.00
N ALA A 109 -23.92 -13.30 -29.37
CA ALA A 109 -23.91 -13.07 -27.93
C ALA A 109 -25.15 -12.29 -27.46
N LEU A 110 -25.57 -11.24 -28.16
CA LEU A 110 -26.78 -10.47 -27.84
C LEU A 110 -28.05 -11.34 -27.92
N ARG A 111 -28.13 -12.23 -28.92
CA ARG A 111 -29.21 -13.23 -29.03
C ARG A 111 -29.23 -14.23 -27.88
N SER A 112 -28.05 -14.60 -27.37
CA SER A 112 -27.94 -15.54 -26.25
C SER A 112 -28.47 -14.98 -24.92
N ARG A 113 -28.59 -13.64 -24.81
CA ARG A 113 -28.92 -12.89 -23.58
C ARG A 113 -28.03 -13.25 -22.38
N LYS A 114 -26.81 -13.72 -22.62
CA LYS A 114 -25.81 -13.98 -21.57
C LYS A 114 -24.80 -12.84 -21.55
N ASP A 115 -24.86 -12.01 -20.52
CA ASP A 115 -23.96 -10.85 -20.36
C ASP A 115 -22.47 -11.24 -20.42
N GLU A 116 -22.12 -12.43 -19.95
CA GLU A 116 -20.76 -12.96 -20.04
C GLU A 116 -20.26 -13.14 -21.48
N GLN A 117 -21.15 -13.53 -22.40
CA GLN A 117 -20.80 -13.69 -23.81
C GLN A 117 -20.71 -12.32 -24.50
N VAL A 118 -21.55 -11.36 -24.07
CA VAL A 118 -21.52 -9.98 -24.56
C VAL A 118 -20.21 -9.29 -24.16
N ASP A 119 -19.78 -9.44 -22.90
CA ASP A 119 -18.50 -8.93 -22.39
C ASP A 119 -17.30 -9.43 -23.20
N ASP A 120 -17.23 -10.76 -23.45
CA ASP A 120 -16.14 -11.34 -24.24
C ASP A 120 -16.18 -10.88 -25.71
N ALA A 121 -17.37 -10.74 -26.31
CA ALA A 121 -17.53 -10.28 -27.69
C ALA A 121 -17.19 -8.79 -27.86
N LEU A 122 -17.63 -7.92 -26.94
CA LEU A 122 -17.30 -6.50 -26.92
C LEU A 122 -15.79 -6.29 -26.77
N HIS A 123 -15.14 -7.06 -25.88
CA HIS A 123 -13.68 -7.01 -25.71
C HIS A 123 -12.91 -7.38 -26.99
N GLN A 124 -13.33 -8.46 -27.68
CA GLN A 124 -12.73 -8.85 -28.95
C GLN A 124 -12.92 -7.78 -30.03
N GLN A 125 -14.12 -7.21 -30.11
CA GLN A 125 -14.44 -6.17 -31.07
C GLN A 125 -13.67 -4.88 -30.81
N GLN A 126 -13.57 -4.44 -29.55
CA GLN A 126 -12.79 -3.27 -29.16
C GLN A 126 -11.32 -3.38 -29.57
N ARG A 127 -10.71 -4.55 -29.34
CA ARG A 127 -9.32 -4.83 -29.75
C ARG A 127 -9.08 -4.75 -31.26
N SER A 128 -10.11 -5.02 -32.06
CA SER A 128 -10.01 -4.96 -33.52
C SER A 128 -10.10 -3.52 -34.07
N VAL A 129 -10.79 -2.63 -33.35
CA VAL A 129 -11.10 -1.26 -33.78
C VAL A 129 -10.10 -0.25 -33.21
N ALA A 130 -9.80 -0.35 -31.93
CA ALA A 130 -8.89 0.56 -31.24
C ALA A 130 -7.45 0.02 -31.36
N ARG A 131 -6.66 0.58 -32.30
CA ARG A 131 -5.21 0.30 -32.41
C ARG A 131 -4.33 1.01 -31.36
N GLY A 132 -4.95 1.52 -30.31
CA GLY A 132 -4.27 2.22 -29.23
C GLY A 132 -5.09 3.39 -28.75
N ASP A 133 -5.98 3.13 -27.79
CA ASP A 133 -6.10 3.99 -26.61
C ASP A 133 -6.84 3.23 -25.50
N GLU A 134 -6.09 2.87 -24.46
CA GLU A 134 -6.46 1.99 -23.34
C GLU A 134 -7.34 2.69 -22.30
N THR A 135 -8.35 3.41 -22.77
CA THR A 135 -9.28 4.18 -21.94
C THR A 135 -10.49 3.34 -21.58
N PHE A 136 -11.21 3.68 -20.51
CA PHE A 136 -12.43 2.97 -20.16
C PHE A 136 -13.53 3.30 -21.19
N THR A 137 -14.12 2.28 -21.81
CA THR A 137 -15.10 2.47 -22.89
C THR A 137 -16.53 2.17 -22.41
N VAL A 138 -17.47 3.02 -22.78
CA VAL A 138 -18.90 2.80 -22.55
C VAL A 138 -19.57 2.54 -23.90
N PHE A 139 -20.12 1.34 -24.06
CA PHE A 139 -20.86 0.93 -25.25
C PHE A 139 -22.36 1.21 -25.07
N PHE A 140 -22.99 1.78 -26.09
CA PHE A 140 -24.44 1.91 -26.19
C PHE A 140 -24.93 0.96 -27.27
N ILE A 141 -25.76 -0.02 -26.91
CA ILE A 141 -26.25 -1.06 -27.82
C ILE A 141 -27.63 -0.66 -28.34
N CYS A 142 -27.68 -0.35 -29.63
CA CYS A 142 -28.83 0.23 -30.34
C CYS A 142 -29.72 -0.83 -31.01
N GLU A 143 -30.10 -1.89 -30.31
CA GLU A 143 -31.09 -2.85 -30.83
C GLU A 143 -32.48 -2.54 -30.26
N ASP A 144 -33.52 -2.72 -31.08
CA ASP A 144 -34.92 -2.65 -30.66
C ASP A 144 -35.25 -3.83 -29.74
N VAL A 145 -34.87 -3.73 -28.47
CA VAL A 145 -35.31 -4.68 -27.45
C VAL A 145 -36.77 -4.38 -27.17
N SER A 146 -37.66 -5.33 -27.50
CA SER A 146 -39.12 -5.17 -27.46
C SER A 146 -39.73 -4.96 -26.06
N GLU A 147 -38.89 -4.93 -25.01
CA GLU A 147 -39.29 -4.61 -23.65
C GLU A 147 -38.49 -3.40 -23.17
N PRO A 148 -39.09 -2.50 -22.36
CA PRO A 148 -38.34 -1.44 -21.70
C PRO A 148 -37.38 -2.10 -20.70
N VAL A 149 -36.16 -2.41 -21.16
CA VAL A 149 -35.09 -2.83 -20.27
C VAL A 149 -34.87 -1.64 -19.34
N ALA A 150 -35.19 -1.82 -18.06
CA ALA A 150 -34.85 -0.86 -17.00
C ALA A 150 -33.42 -0.37 -17.22
N SER A 151 -33.13 0.90 -16.94
CA SER A 151 -31.87 1.60 -17.18
C SER A 151 -30.68 0.97 -16.44
N THR A 152 -30.32 -0.23 -16.86
CA THR A 152 -29.37 -1.13 -16.27
C THR A 152 -28.07 -1.00 -17.03
N VAL A 153 -27.04 -0.59 -16.32
CA VAL A 153 -25.68 -0.52 -16.84
C VAL A 153 -24.96 -1.78 -16.39
N VAL A 154 -24.40 -2.52 -17.34
CA VAL A 154 -23.60 -3.71 -17.05
C VAL A 154 -22.12 -3.36 -17.19
N VAL A 155 -21.35 -3.75 -16.19
CA VAL A 155 -19.90 -3.52 -16.14
C VAL A 155 -19.20 -4.85 -16.31
N GLY A 156 -18.39 -4.93 -17.37
CA GLY A 156 -17.65 -6.12 -17.74
C GLY A 156 -16.47 -6.43 -16.82
N GLN A 157 -15.78 -7.55 -17.11
CA GLN A 157 -14.53 -7.89 -16.43
C GLN A 157 -13.32 -7.16 -17.05
N TYR A 158 -13.48 -6.57 -18.24
CA TYR A 158 -12.45 -5.81 -18.96
C TYR A 158 -12.64 -4.29 -18.79
N ARG A 159 -11.90 -3.46 -19.53
CA ARG A 159 -11.95 -1.99 -19.46
C ARG A 159 -13.18 -1.36 -20.15
N HIS A 160 -14.37 -1.96 -19.97
CA HIS A 160 -15.59 -1.42 -20.56
C HIS A 160 -16.86 -1.70 -19.75
N ALA A 161 -17.90 -0.93 -20.06
CA ALA A 161 -19.27 -1.13 -19.62
C ALA A 161 -20.22 -0.95 -20.81
N TRP A 162 -21.45 -1.44 -20.70
CA TRP A 162 -22.47 -1.21 -21.72
C TRP A 162 -23.85 -0.92 -21.12
N ALA A 163 -24.66 -0.23 -21.91
CA ALA A 163 -26.06 0.02 -21.63
C ALA A 163 -26.88 -0.28 -22.90
N TYR A 164 -28.11 -0.76 -22.69
CA TYR A 164 -29.06 -1.01 -23.77
C TYR A 164 -29.89 0.26 -24.05
N GLY A 165 -30.19 0.47 -25.32
CA GLY A 165 -31.01 1.59 -25.79
C GLY A 165 -30.18 2.69 -26.44
N CYS A 166 -30.63 3.08 -27.63
CA CYS A 166 -30.14 4.25 -28.35
C CYS A 166 -31.32 5.12 -28.77
N VAL A 167 -31.18 6.44 -28.59
CA VAL A 167 -31.90 7.52 -29.26
C VAL A 167 -33.39 7.29 -29.55
N GLY A 168 -34.27 7.86 -28.72
CA GLY A 168 -35.70 7.96 -29.05
C GLY A 168 -36.71 7.55 -27.97
N GLY A 169 -36.36 7.64 -26.68
CA GLY A 169 -37.24 7.41 -25.52
C GLY A 169 -36.43 7.59 -24.23
N ASP A 170 -37.02 8.13 -23.16
CA ASP A 170 -36.39 8.49 -21.87
C ASP A 170 -34.88 8.82 -21.95
N ARG A 171 -34.58 9.91 -22.68
CA ARG A 171 -33.26 10.31 -23.22
C ARG A 171 -32.11 10.48 -22.21
N HIS A 172 -32.30 10.21 -20.92
CA HIS A 172 -31.30 10.43 -19.88
C HIS A 172 -31.33 9.39 -18.75
N ALA A 173 -32.11 8.31 -18.84
CA ALA A 173 -32.27 7.39 -17.71
C ALA A 173 -30.94 6.72 -17.28
N ALA A 174 -30.07 6.37 -18.23
CA ALA A 174 -28.77 5.76 -17.94
C ALA A 174 -27.66 6.76 -17.58
N VAL A 175 -27.80 8.05 -17.91
CA VAL A 175 -26.77 9.08 -17.64
C VAL A 175 -26.45 9.26 -16.15
N PRO A 176 -27.42 9.41 -15.23
CA PRO A 176 -27.11 9.54 -13.80
C PRO A 176 -26.45 8.27 -13.26
N VAL A 177 -26.86 7.10 -13.76
CA VAL A 177 -26.30 5.79 -13.41
C VAL A 177 -24.86 5.66 -13.88
N LEU A 178 -24.57 6.02 -15.14
CA LEU A 178 -23.22 6.04 -15.71
C LEU A 178 -22.32 7.04 -15.00
N ARG A 179 -22.82 8.24 -14.68
CA ARG A 179 -22.05 9.24 -13.93
C ARG A 179 -21.64 8.70 -12.56
N ARG A 180 -22.57 8.03 -11.87
CA ARG A 180 -22.33 7.37 -10.57
C ARG A 180 -21.35 6.19 -10.70
N LEU A 181 -21.47 5.38 -11.75
CA LEU A 181 -20.53 4.31 -12.04
C LEU A 181 -19.11 4.86 -12.19
N LEU A 182 -18.94 5.88 -13.01
CA LEU A 182 -17.62 6.45 -13.31
C LEU A 182 -17.02 7.12 -12.07
N SER A 183 -17.78 7.92 -11.31
CA SER A 183 -17.26 8.66 -10.16
C SER A 183 -17.07 7.81 -8.89
N GLU A 184 -17.99 6.90 -8.59
CA GLU A 184 -17.97 6.14 -7.33
C GLU A 184 -17.29 4.78 -7.46
N HIS A 185 -17.18 4.22 -8.68
CA HIS A 185 -16.69 2.85 -8.87
C HIS A 185 -15.41 2.77 -9.70
N VAL A 186 -15.40 3.33 -10.92
CA VAL A 186 -14.27 3.17 -11.86
C VAL A 186 -13.12 4.13 -11.52
N PHE A 187 -13.44 5.40 -11.26
CA PHE A 187 -12.49 6.47 -10.98
C PHE A 187 -12.67 7.01 -9.57
N ARG A 188 -12.51 6.11 -8.61
CA ARG A 188 -12.66 6.43 -7.18
C ARG A 188 -11.69 7.51 -6.75
N VAL A 189 -12.23 8.49 -6.04
CA VAL A 189 -11.41 9.43 -5.29
C VAL A 189 -10.68 8.66 -4.19
N PRO A 190 -9.34 8.76 -4.09
CA PRO A 190 -8.62 8.19 -2.96
C PRO A 190 -9.18 8.79 -1.67
N PRO A 191 -9.53 7.97 -0.67
CA PRO A 191 -9.95 8.49 0.63
C PRO A 191 -8.85 9.39 1.20
N THR A 192 -9.25 10.46 1.87
CA THR A 192 -8.31 11.36 2.56
C THR A 192 -7.52 10.58 3.63
N THR A 193 -6.34 11.07 4.05
CA THR A 193 -5.50 10.41 5.05
C THR A 193 -6.27 10.09 6.34
N HIS A 194 -7.19 10.96 6.75
CA HIS A 194 -8.08 10.73 7.90
C HIS A 194 -9.11 9.61 7.68
N GLU A 195 -9.65 9.47 6.47
CA GLU A 195 -10.59 8.41 6.11
C GLU A 195 -9.89 7.06 5.94
N GLN A 196 -8.68 7.05 5.41
CA GLN A 196 -7.82 5.86 5.33
C GLN A 196 -7.53 5.28 6.72
N THR A 197 -7.26 6.16 7.70
CA THR A 197 -7.02 5.76 9.09
C THR A 197 -8.28 5.19 9.75
N ARG A 198 -9.48 5.55 9.28
CA ARG A 198 -10.77 5.08 9.81
C ARG A 198 -11.26 3.78 9.17
N ASP A 199 -10.89 3.48 7.92
CA ASP A 199 -11.29 2.24 7.26
C ASP A 199 -10.42 1.06 7.71
N THR A 200 -10.67 0.58 8.92
CA THR A 200 -9.94 -0.53 9.57
C THR A 200 -10.04 -1.85 8.81
N ARG A 201 -10.92 -1.95 7.80
CA ARG A 201 -11.11 -3.16 6.99
C ARG A 201 -9.97 -3.40 6.00
N ARG A 202 -9.30 -2.34 5.54
CA ARG A 202 -8.22 -2.44 4.56
C ARG A 202 -6.93 -2.89 5.22
N ALA A 203 -6.11 -3.61 4.46
CA ALA A 203 -4.73 -3.82 4.83
C ALA A 203 -3.96 -2.48 4.76
N ARG A 204 -2.87 -2.39 5.51
CA ARG A 204 -1.93 -1.28 5.37
C ARG A 204 -1.28 -1.40 3.98
N VAL A 205 -0.95 -0.27 3.36
CA VAL A 205 -0.15 -0.30 2.13
C VAL A 205 1.26 -0.74 2.47
N ALA A 206 1.67 -1.87 1.91
CA ALA A 206 2.97 -2.51 2.06
C ALA A 206 3.55 -2.88 0.68
N ASP A 207 4.86 -3.07 0.61
CA ASP A 207 5.56 -3.47 -0.62
C ASP A 207 5.64 -4.99 -0.76
N LYS A 208 5.67 -5.69 0.38
CA LYS A 208 5.72 -7.15 0.45
C LYS A 208 4.51 -7.62 1.23
N TYR A 209 3.72 -8.51 0.64
CA TYR A 209 2.60 -9.17 1.32
C TYR A 209 2.88 -10.66 1.45
N ARG A 210 2.89 -11.13 2.68
CA ARG A 210 2.97 -12.56 2.98
C ARG A 210 1.57 -13.09 3.27
N LEU A 211 1.05 -13.93 2.38
CA LEU A 211 -0.24 -14.59 2.55
C LEU A 211 -0.02 -15.89 3.33
N GLN A 212 -0.38 -15.88 4.61
CA GLN A 212 -0.21 -17.03 5.50
C GLN A 212 -1.52 -17.82 5.60
N PHE A 213 -1.53 -19.00 4.99
CA PHE A 213 -2.66 -19.93 5.07
C PHE A 213 -2.47 -20.88 6.25
N THR A 214 -3.39 -20.84 7.22
CA THR A 214 -3.29 -21.68 8.41
C THR A 214 -4.47 -22.63 8.51
N LEU A 215 -4.21 -23.93 8.50
CA LEU A 215 -5.22 -24.92 8.84
C LEU A 215 -5.25 -25.12 10.35
N LEU A 216 -6.34 -24.70 10.98
CA LEU A 216 -6.61 -24.87 12.41
C LEU A 216 -7.39 -26.17 12.58
N GLN A 217 -6.76 -27.19 13.14
CA GLN A 217 -7.40 -28.46 13.45
C GLN A 217 -7.72 -28.52 14.93
N GLU A 218 -8.99 -28.71 15.27
CA GLU A 218 -9.40 -28.87 16.68
C GLU A 218 -8.85 -30.17 17.28
N ARG A 219 -8.77 -31.24 16.47
CA ARG A 219 -8.19 -32.54 16.84
C ARG A 219 -7.10 -32.96 15.86
N ALA A 220 -6.04 -33.54 16.40
CA ALA A 220 -4.90 -34.03 15.61
C ALA A 220 -5.19 -35.34 14.85
N ASP A 221 -6.18 -36.13 15.27
CA ASP A 221 -6.51 -37.44 14.69
C ASP A 221 -7.51 -37.37 13.53
N THR A 222 -7.76 -36.18 12.99
CA THR A 222 -8.69 -36.00 11.87
C THR A 222 -8.07 -36.60 10.59
N PRO A 223 -8.75 -37.52 9.88
CA PRO A 223 -8.17 -38.23 8.73
C PRO A 223 -8.03 -37.37 7.46
N TRP A 224 -8.61 -36.18 7.44
CA TRP A 224 -8.57 -35.29 6.28
C TRP A 224 -7.26 -34.50 6.21
N THR A 225 -6.60 -34.60 5.06
CA THR A 225 -5.36 -33.88 4.74
C THR A 225 -5.63 -32.86 3.65
N TRP A 226 -5.26 -31.60 3.88
CA TRP A 226 -5.42 -30.56 2.88
C TRP A 226 -4.29 -30.60 1.86
N ASP A 227 -4.60 -30.95 0.60
CA ASP A 227 -3.69 -30.70 -0.53
C ASP A 227 -3.67 -29.21 -0.87
N PHE A 228 -2.91 -28.45 -0.06
CA PHE A 228 -2.79 -27.01 -0.19
C PHE A 228 -2.19 -26.63 -1.55
N ASP A 229 -1.18 -27.35 -2.04
CA ASP A 229 -0.48 -26.99 -3.27
C ASP A 229 -1.38 -27.15 -4.50
N ALA A 230 -2.20 -28.20 -4.58
CA ALA A 230 -3.20 -28.32 -5.64
C ALA A 230 -4.26 -27.22 -5.55
N TRP A 231 -4.76 -26.95 -4.35
CA TRP A 231 -5.77 -25.92 -4.12
C TRP A 231 -5.26 -24.51 -4.45
N GLN A 232 -4.06 -24.15 -3.98
CA GLN A 232 -3.40 -22.87 -4.21
C GLN A 232 -3.16 -22.65 -5.71
N ARG A 233 -2.63 -23.66 -6.42
CA ARG A 233 -2.41 -23.57 -7.88
C ARG A 233 -3.71 -23.37 -8.65
N ARG A 234 -4.81 -23.96 -8.18
CA ARG A 234 -6.11 -23.86 -8.86
C ARG A 234 -6.80 -22.52 -8.63
N TYR A 235 -6.79 -22.00 -7.40
CA TYR A 235 -7.66 -20.87 -7.02
C TYR A 235 -6.90 -19.59 -6.66
N VAL A 236 -5.72 -19.69 -6.06
CA VAL A 236 -4.98 -18.52 -5.54
C VAL A 236 -3.93 -18.05 -6.55
N ALA A 237 -3.22 -18.97 -7.21
CA ALA A 237 -2.17 -18.62 -8.18
C ALA A 237 -2.67 -17.72 -9.33
N PRO A 238 -3.85 -17.95 -9.95
CA PRO A 238 -4.34 -17.06 -11.02
C PRO A 238 -4.58 -15.62 -10.55
N LEU A 239 -5.11 -15.46 -9.33
CA LEU A 239 -5.27 -14.14 -8.71
C LEU A 239 -3.90 -13.48 -8.51
N LEU A 240 -2.94 -14.18 -7.90
CA LEU A 240 -1.60 -13.64 -7.64
C LEU A 240 -0.82 -13.28 -8.90
N GLN A 241 -0.96 -14.08 -9.96
CA GLN A 241 -0.36 -13.76 -11.26
C GLN A 241 -0.92 -12.45 -11.83
N LYS A 242 -2.21 -12.19 -11.63
CA LYS A 242 -2.85 -10.96 -12.10
C LYS A 242 -2.48 -9.74 -11.27
N VAL A 243 -2.37 -9.89 -9.96
CA VAL A 243 -2.04 -8.79 -9.05
C VAL A 243 -0.54 -8.62 -8.80
N GLY A 244 0.32 -9.47 -9.36
CA GLY A 244 1.75 -9.49 -9.08
C GLY A 244 2.51 -8.19 -9.40
N SER A 245 1.94 -7.33 -10.25
CA SER A 245 2.51 -5.99 -10.50
C SER A 245 2.24 -4.99 -9.36
N LEU A 246 1.27 -5.25 -8.49
CA LEU A 246 0.90 -4.35 -7.40
C LEU A 246 1.93 -4.39 -6.26
N ALA A 247 2.37 -5.58 -5.89
CA ALA A 247 3.21 -5.84 -4.73
C ALA A 247 3.99 -7.15 -4.91
N GLU A 248 5.01 -7.38 -4.07
CA GLU A 248 5.65 -8.70 -3.99
C GLU A 248 4.79 -9.60 -3.09
N PHE A 249 4.37 -10.76 -3.59
CA PHE A 249 3.52 -11.70 -2.85
C PHE A 249 4.26 -12.99 -2.55
N THR A 250 4.30 -13.37 -1.28
CA THR A 250 4.78 -14.67 -0.82
C THR A 250 3.60 -15.46 -0.25
N VAL A 251 3.58 -16.77 -0.48
CA VAL A 251 2.53 -17.67 0.04
C VAL A 251 3.18 -18.69 0.95
N GLU A 252 2.71 -18.74 2.19
CA GLU A 252 3.12 -19.73 3.17
C GLU A 252 1.89 -20.48 3.65
N HIS A 253 2.08 -21.75 4.00
CA HIS A 253 1.03 -22.53 4.64
C HIS A 253 1.58 -23.23 5.89
N GLN A 254 0.69 -23.42 6.86
CA GLN A 254 1.00 -24.18 8.08
C GLN A 254 -0.24 -24.91 8.58
N VAL A 255 -0.03 -25.98 9.33
CA VAL A 255 -1.08 -26.72 10.01
C VAL A 255 -0.84 -26.59 11.51
N VAL A 256 -1.87 -26.20 12.24
CA VAL A 256 -1.83 -26.09 13.71
C VAL A 256 -2.88 -27.01 14.29
N HIS A 257 -2.41 -27.94 15.13
CA HIS A 257 -3.25 -28.88 15.84
C HIS A 257 -3.68 -28.33 17.19
N PHE A 258 -4.79 -28.84 17.72
CA PHE A 258 -5.39 -28.41 18.98
C PHE A 258 -5.80 -26.93 19.00
N ALA A 259 -6.06 -26.35 17.83
CA ALA A 259 -6.50 -24.98 17.70
C ALA A 259 -8.03 -24.89 17.77
N ARG A 260 -8.55 -24.00 18.62
CA ARG A 260 -9.98 -23.75 18.79
C ARG A 260 -10.35 -22.35 18.29
N LEU A 261 -11.54 -22.23 17.70
CA LEU A 261 -12.06 -20.92 17.24
C LEU A 261 -12.50 -20.04 18.40
N ALA A 262 -13.14 -20.65 19.39
CA ALA A 262 -13.58 -20.00 20.60
C ALA A 262 -13.44 -20.96 21.78
N GLN A 263 -13.49 -20.39 22.99
CA GLN A 263 -13.42 -21.18 24.22
C GLN A 263 -14.71 -21.97 24.44
N GLU A 264 -15.85 -21.36 24.12
CA GLU A 264 -17.19 -21.94 24.30
C GLU A 264 -17.83 -22.25 22.94
N ILE A 265 -18.36 -23.46 22.83
CA ILE A 265 -19.17 -23.92 21.69
C ILE A 265 -20.53 -24.29 22.26
N HIS A 266 -21.59 -23.72 21.69
CA HIS A 266 -22.96 -23.95 22.13
C HIS A 266 -23.70 -24.87 21.16
N TRP A 267 -24.76 -25.49 21.64
CA TRP A 267 -25.67 -26.32 20.84
C TRP A 267 -27.01 -25.62 20.64
N ASP A 268 -27.54 -25.66 19.43
CA ASP A 268 -28.88 -25.17 19.10
C ASP A 268 -29.82 -26.33 18.79
N ASP A 269 -30.75 -26.62 19.70
CA ASP A 269 -31.71 -27.71 19.56
C ASP A 269 -32.65 -27.54 18.36
N ALA A 270 -32.98 -26.30 17.99
CA ALA A 270 -33.89 -26.02 16.88
C ALA A 270 -33.20 -26.21 15.52
N GLY A 271 -31.95 -25.78 15.43
CA GLY A 271 -31.13 -25.84 14.21
C GLY A 271 -30.36 -27.15 14.02
N LYS A 272 -30.18 -27.94 15.10
CA LYS A 272 -29.32 -29.14 15.14
C LYS A 272 -27.90 -28.85 14.65
N PHE A 273 -27.33 -27.72 15.08
CA PHE A 273 -25.95 -27.35 14.76
C PHE A 273 -25.25 -26.76 15.98
N HIS A 274 -23.93 -26.86 16.00
CA HIS A 274 -23.10 -26.19 16.98
C HIS A 274 -22.81 -24.76 16.53
N PHE A 275 -22.77 -23.80 17.46
CA PHE A 275 -22.46 -22.43 17.13
C PHE A 275 -21.52 -21.73 18.11
N VAL A 276 -20.81 -20.76 17.57
CA VAL A 276 -20.02 -19.78 18.31
C VAL A 276 -20.67 -18.41 18.16
N GLN A 277 -20.71 -17.60 19.22
CA GLN A 277 -21.22 -16.24 19.10
C GLN A 277 -20.17 -15.33 18.48
N ALA A 278 -20.61 -14.36 17.67
CA ALA A 278 -19.70 -13.41 17.03
C ALA A 278 -18.86 -12.59 18.03
N ASP A 279 -19.37 -12.37 19.25
CA ASP A 279 -18.64 -11.63 20.29
C ASP A 279 -17.48 -12.43 20.89
N ASP A 280 -17.59 -13.76 20.99
CA ASP A 280 -16.52 -14.63 21.50
C ASP A 280 -15.30 -14.63 20.57
N LEU A 281 -15.53 -14.41 19.27
CA LEU A 281 -14.50 -14.34 18.24
C LEU A 281 -13.63 -13.08 18.35
N ARG A 282 -14.01 -12.08 19.17
CA ARG A 282 -13.16 -10.91 19.43
C ARG A 282 -11.85 -11.29 20.11
N HIS A 283 -11.87 -12.36 20.91
CA HIS A 283 -10.69 -12.89 21.62
C HIS A 283 -9.91 -13.90 20.78
N PHE A 284 -10.29 -14.13 19.52
CA PHE A 284 -9.66 -15.13 18.66
C PHE A 284 -8.13 -14.99 18.56
N LYS A 285 -7.62 -13.75 18.43
CA LYS A 285 -6.18 -13.47 18.40
C LYS A 285 -5.48 -13.85 19.69
N SER A 286 -6.10 -13.57 20.83
CA SER A 286 -5.56 -13.91 22.15
C SER A 286 -5.57 -15.41 22.41
N THR A 287 -6.60 -16.11 21.92
CA THR A 287 -6.70 -17.58 22.02
C THR A 287 -5.67 -18.29 21.14
N ASN A 288 -5.19 -17.64 20.08
CA ASN A 288 -4.25 -18.19 19.10
C ASN A 288 -3.02 -17.28 18.96
N ASP A 289 -2.34 -16.99 20.07
CA ASP A 289 -1.19 -16.09 20.16
C ASP A 289 0.00 -16.50 19.26
N PHE A 290 0.19 -17.80 19.04
CA PHE A 290 1.20 -18.38 18.15
C PHE A 290 1.16 -17.83 16.71
N LEU A 291 0.01 -17.33 16.24
CA LEU A 291 -0.16 -16.74 14.90
C LEU A 291 0.55 -15.39 14.70
N THR A 292 1.10 -14.79 15.77
CA THR A 292 1.64 -13.41 15.75
C THR A 292 3.16 -13.31 15.83
N SER A 293 3.89 -14.44 15.85
CA SER A 293 5.31 -14.50 16.22
C SER A 293 6.33 -14.23 15.10
N SER A 294 5.92 -13.71 13.94
CA SER A 294 6.82 -13.56 12.80
C SER A 294 7.66 -12.29 12.86
N VAL A 295 8.98 -12.43 12.72
CA VAL A 295 9.86 -11.30 12.37
C VAL A 295 9.50 -10.85 10.95
N LEU A 296 9.26 -9.55 10.78
CA LEU A 296 8.87 -8.95 9.51
C LEU A 296 10.09 -8.31 8.85
N ALA A 297 10.20 -8.48 7.54
CA ALA A 297 11.08 -7.65 6.74
C ALA A 297 10.55 -6.21 6.65
N ASP A 298 11.41 -5.30 6.23
CA ASP A 298 11.01 -3.91 5.99
C ASP A 298 9.83 -3.84 5.01
N ARG A 299 8.82 -3.07 5.41
CA ARG A 299 7.58 -2.85 4.64
C ARG A 299 6.88 -4.14 4.21
N GLU A 300 7.01 -5.19 5.04
CA GLU A 300 6.26 -6.43 4.91
C GLU A 300 4.97 -6.41 5.75
N GLN A 301 3.87 -6.89 5.16
CA GLN A 301 2.63 -7.15 5.86
C GLN A 301 2.21 -8.61 5.71
N VAL A 302 1.86 -9.25 6.83
CA VAL A 302 1.26 -10.59 6.83
C VAL A 302 -0.26 -10.49 6.79
N LEU A 303 -0.87 -11.23 5.87
CA LEU A 303 -2.31 -11.41 5.76
C LEU A 303 -2.66 -12.85 6.06
N HIS A 304 -3.54 -13.07 7.04
CA HIS A 304 -3.80 -14.40 7.56
C HIS A 304 -5.11 -14.98 7.01
N PHE A 305 -5.04 -16.15 6.38
CA PHE A 305 -6.19 -16.88 5.87
C PHE A 305 -6.30 -18.21 6.61
N MET A 306 -7.19 -18.26 7.59
CA MET A 306 -7.37 -19.41 8.44
C MET A 306 -8.52 -20.27 7.96
N VAL A 307 -8.27 -21.57 7.88
CA VAL A 307 -9.27 -22.60 7.60
C VAL A 307 -9.43 -23.41 8.88
N ALA A 308 -10.59 -23.35 9.48
CA ALA A 308 -10.93 -24.01 10.73
C ALA A 308 -11.65 -25.32 10.46
N LEU A 309 -11.03 -26.43 10.87
CA LEU A 309 -11.58 -27.77 10.83
C LEU A 309 -12.05 -28.16 12.24
N PRO A 310 -13.37 -28.09 12.52
CA PRO A 310 -13.92 -28.50 13.81
C PRO A 310 -13.80 -30.02 14.00
N ALA A 311 -13.83 -30.45 15.25
CA ALA A 311 -13.96 -31.87 15.58
C ALA A 311 -15.29 -32.43 15.00
N PRO A 312 -15.34 -33.73 14.64
CA PRO A 312 -16.58 -34.35 14.15
C PRO A 312 -17.76 -34.19 15.12
N GLU A 313 -17.47 -34.14 16.42
CA GLU A 313 -18.43 -33.94 17.52
C GLU A 313 -19.06 -32.54 17.52
N HIS A 314 -18.34 -31.54 16.99
CA HIS A 314 -18.79 -30.15 16.90
C HIS A 314 -19.26 -29.78 15.50
N SER A 315 -19.33 -30.74 14.57
CA SER A 315 -19.82 -30.53 13.21
C SER A 315 -21.32 -30.79 13.11
N PRO A 316 -22.11 -29.94 12.41
CA PRO A 316 -21.70 -28.72 11.72
C PRO A 316 -21.53 -27.53 12.69
N LEU A 317 -20.39 -26.85 12.60
CA LEU A 317 -20.11 -25.63 13.37
C LEU A 317 -20.40 -24.38 12.54
N GLN A 318 -21.12 -23.43 13.12
CA GLN A 318 -21.44 -22.17 12.47
C GLN A 318 -21.27 -20.95 13.39
N ILE A 319 -21.19 -19.76 12.82
CA ILE A 319 -21.05 -18.50 13.56
C ILE A 319 -22.39 -17.81 13.60
N ARG A 320 -22.87 -17.51 14.79
CA ARG A 320 -24.13 -16.80 14.98
C ARG A 320 -23.87 -15.34 15.30
N ALA A 321 -24.37 -14.45 14.45
CA ALA A 321 -24.31 -13.02 14.67
C ALA A 321 -25.09 -12.62 15.93
N THR A 322 -24.54 -11.68 16.70
CA THR A 322 -25.21 -11.08 17.86
C THR A 322 -26.52 -10.41 17.43
N ALA A 323 -27.52 -10.39 18.33
CA ALA A 323 -28.83 -9.78 18.09
C ALA A 323 -28.71 -8.34 17.57
N PRO A 324 -29.62 -7.88 16.68
CA PRO A 324 -30.96 -8.42 16.42
C PRO A 324 -31.08 -9.43 15.26
N GLN A 325 -30.05 -9.62 14.43
CA GLN A 325 -30.24 -10.29 13.13
C GLN A 325 -30.05 -11.82 13.12
N ARG A 326 -29.60 -12.46 14.22
CA ARG A 326 -29.41 -13.94 14.40
C ARG A 326 -28.96 -14.70 13.13
N ARG A 327 -28.21 -14.03 12.24
CA ARG A 327 -27.79 -14.59 10.97
C ARG A 327 -26.67 -15.57 11.25
N VAL A 328 -26.72 -16.70 10.57
CA VAL A 328 -25.70 -17.72 10.69
C VAL A 328 -24.75 -17.66 9.50
N THR A 329 -23.45 -17.70 9.77
CA THR A 329 -22.38 -17.60 8.75
C THR A 329 -21.33 -18.68 8.99
N SER A 330 -20.50 -18.96 7.98
CA SER A 330 -19.39 -19.91 8.07
C SER A 330 -18.02 -19.24 8.10
N SER A 331 -17.96 -17.91 8.16
CA SER A 331 -16.69 -17.18 8.16
C SER A 331 -16.83 -15.81 8.82
N PHE A 332 -15.72 -15.30 9.34
CA PHE A 332 -15.61 -13.95 9.86
C PHE A 332 -14.29 -13.31 9.42
N ALA A 333 -14.35 -12.01 9.13
CA ALA A 333 -13.19 -11.22 8.75
C ALA A 333 -12.66 -10.48 9.98
N ILE A 334 -11.33 -10.42 10.11
CA ILE A 334 -10.67 -9.60 11.11
C ILE A 334 -10.11 -8.38 10.37
N PRO A 335 -10.62 -7.17 10.65
CA PRO A 335 -10.30 -5.96 9.90
C PRO A 335 -8.78 -5.74 9.75
N GLY A 336 -8.31 -5.56 8.52
CA GLY A 336 -6.90 -5.33 8.18
C GLY A 336 -5.94 -6.51 8.41
N TRP A 337 -6.43 -7.61 9.00
CA TRP A 337 -5.60 -8.76 9.38
C TRP A 337 -5.84 -9.99 8.51
N GLY A 338 -7.09 -10.31 8.19
CA GLY A 338 -7.37 -11.53 7.46
C GLY A 338 -8.79 -12.09 7.55
N LEU A 339 -8.90 -13.39 7.29
CA LEU A 339 -10.14 -14.17 7.26
C LEU A 339 -9.97 -15.45 8.07
N ALA A 340 -11.00 -15.83 8.81
CA ALA A 340 -11.14 -17.18 9.32
C ALA A 340 -12.45 -17.79 8.78
N THR A 341 -12.35 -18.97 8.17
CA THR A 341 -13.49 -19.72 7.63
C THR A 341 -13.58 -21.09 8.26
N ILE A 342 -14.79 -21.53 8.57
CA ILE A 342 -15.10 -22.87 9.07
C ILE A 342 -15.38 -23.75 7.87
N VAL A 343 -14.75 -24.92 7.80
CA VAL A 343 -15.08 -25.97 6.84
C VAL A 343 -15.93 -27.05 7.49
N ARG A 344 -16.66 -27.79 6.66
CA ARG A 344 -17.57 -28.85 7.09
C ARG A 344 -16.95 -30.24 6.90
N PRO A 345 -16.51 -30.92 7.98
CA PRO A 345 -15.94 -32.28 7.90
C PRO A 345 -16.84 -33.29 7.17
N ASP A 346 -18.17 -33.17 7.32
CA ASP A 346 -19.17 -34.01 6.65
C ASP A 346 -19.07 -33.91 5.12
N LEU A 347 -18.86 -32.71 4.58
CA LEU A 347 -18.70 -32.53 3.14
C LEU A 347 -17.34 -33.01 2.63
N LEU A 348 -16.29 -32.79 3.41
CA LEU A 348 -14.93 -33.18 3.04
C LEU A 348 -14.80 -34.72 2.96
N ALA A 349 -15.54 -35.45 3.78
CA ALA A 349 -15.53 -36.92 3.79
C ALA A 349 -16.59 -37.56 2.88
N ALA A 350 -17.55 -36.81 2.35
CA ALA A 350 -18.69 -37.36 1.62
C ALA A 350 -18.34 -37.84 0.20
N SER A 351 -17.74 -36.98 -0.61
CA SER A 351 -17.32 -37.29 -1.98
C SER A 351 -16.29 -36.28 -2.47
N ALA A 352 -15.50 -36.66 -3.49
CA ALA A 352 -14.54 -35.74 -4.10
C ALA A 352 -15.20 -34.49 -4.70
N GLU A 353 -16.45 -34.60 -5.17
CA GLU A 353 -17.22 -33.48 -5.70
C GLU A 353 -17.65 -32.51 -4.57
N ALA A 354 -18.12 -33.05 -3.44
CA ALA A 354 -18.52 -32.26 -2.28
C ALA A 354 -17.31 -31.55 -1.64
N GLU A 355 -16.17 -32.24 -1.56
CA GLU A 355 -14.90 -31.66 -1.13
C GLU A 355 -14.49 -30.50 -2.07
N ALA A 356 -14.51 -30.73 -3.38
CA ALA A 356 -14.16 -29.71 -4.36
C ALA A 356 -15.07 -28.47 -4.26
N GLN A 357 -16.38 -28.67 -4.03
CA GLN A 357 -17.33 -27.58 -3.84
C GLN A 357 -17.06 -26.78 -2.56
N GLU A 358 -16.73 -27.46 -1.46
CA GLU A 358 -16.39 -26.81 -0.19
C GLU A 358 -15.07 -26.03 -0.28
N LEU A 359 -14.06 -26.60 -0.93
CA LEU A 359 -12.79 -25.94 -1.20
C LEU A 359 -12.93 -24.74 -2.16
N GLN A 360 -13.83 -24.83 -3.13
CA GLN A 360 -14.19 -23.69 -4.00
C GLN A 360 -14.89 -22.58 -3.20
N ARG A 361 -15.76 -22.94 -2.24
CA ARG A 361 -16.39 -21.96 -1.33
C ARG A 361 -15.34 -21.25 -0.50
N VAL A 362 -14.38 -21.98 0.09
CA VAL A 362 -13.25 -21.41 0.85
C VAL A 362 -12.46 -20.44 -0.04
N ALA A 363 -12.12 -20.83 -1.26
CA ALA A 363 -11.44 -19.96 -2.22
C ALA A 363 -12.22 -18.68 -2.52
N GLY A 364 -13.54 -18.79 -2.75
CA GLY A 364 -14.40 -17.61 -2.97
C GLY A 364 -14.39 -16.63 -1.79
N LEU A 365 -14.37 -17.13 -0.56
CA LEU A 365 -14.25 -16.29 0.64
C LEU A 365 -12.87 -15.64 0.75
N VAL A 366 -11.79 -16.37 0.45
CA VAL A 366 -10.42 -15.85 0.43
C VAL A 366 -10.30 -14.71 -0.59
N VAL A 367 -10.78 -14.91 -1.82
CA VAL A 367 -10.81 -13.87 -2.86
C VAL A 367 -11.65 -12.67 -2.42
N SER A 368 -12.82 -12.91 -1.80
CA SER A 368 -13.68 -11.85 -1.29
C SER A 368 -13.00 -11.02 -0.20
N GLN A 369 -12.26 -11.66 0.71
CA GLN A 369 -11.52 -10.94 1.74
C GLN A 369 -10.31 -10.21 1.13
N PHE A 370 -9.57 -10.84 0.21
CA PHE A 370 -8.47 -10.20 -0.50
C PHE A 370 -8.94 -8.90 -1.15
N ARG A 371 -10.05 -8.92 -1.87
CA ARG A 371 -10.66 -7.71 -2.44
C ARG A 371 -10.87 -6.62 -1.39
N THR A 372 -11.46 -6.97 -0.25
CA THR A 372 -11.71 -6.03 0.85
C THR A 372 -10.43 -5.44 1.43
N LEU A 373 -9.41 -6.27 1.64
CA LEU A 373 -8.10 -5.84 2.16
C LEU A 373 -7.41 -4.85 1.21
N PHE A 374 -7.54 -5.03 -0.09
CA PHE A 374 -7.00 -4.13 -1.12
C PHE A 374 -7.93 -2.96 -1.48
N GLY A 375 -9.01 -2.74 -0.73
CA GLY A 375 -9.93 -1.61 -0.91
C GLY A 375 -10.98 -1.77 -2.02
N LEU A 376 -11.09 -2.97 -2.60
CA LEU A 376 -12.18 -3.33 -3.50
C LEU A 376 -13.39 -3.81 -2.69
N PRO A 377 -14.61 -3.51 -3.13
CA PRO A 377 -15.80 -4.06 -2.48
C PRO A 377 -15.85 -5.57 -2.72
N ALA A 378 -16.22 -6.30 -1.67
CA ALA A 378 -16.55 -7.71 -1.77
C ALA A 378 -17.70 -7.92 -2.78
N HIS A 379 -17.68 -9.04 -3.51
CA HIS A 379 -18.70 -9.34 -4.53
C HIS A 379 -20.12 -9.32 -3.94
N HIS A 380 -20.31 -9.85 -2.74
CA HIS A 380 -21.60 -9.87 -2.05
C HIS A 380 -22.02 -8.50 -1.48
N ALA A 381 -21.07 -7.56 -1.31
CA ALA A 381 -21.33 -6.21 -0.82
C ALA A 381 -21.79 -5.28 -1.95
N ARG A 382 -21.49 -5.63 -3.22
CA ARG A 382 -22.21 -5.10 -4.38
C ARG A 382 -23.58 -5.75 -4.39
N ARG A 383 -24.48 -5.26 -3.53
CA ARG A 383 -25.90 -5.58 -3.69
C ARG A 383 -26.27 -5.20 -5.13
N PRO A 384 -27.06 -6.00 -5.85
CA PRO A 384 -27.67 -5.55 -7.09
C PRO A 384 -28.50 -4.32 -6.72
N ASN A 385 -27.96 -3.14 -6.99
CA ASN A 385 -28.77 -1.95 -7.13
C ASN A 385 -29.46 -2.16 -8.49
N GLU A 386 -30.76 -1.91 -8.59
CA GLU A 386 -31.53 -2.21 -9.81
C GLU A 386 -30.91 -1.57 -11.08
N ASP A 387 -30.05 -0.57 -10.92
CA ASP A 387 -29.46 0.19 -12.02
C ASP A 387 -28.05 -0.27 -12.49
N ILE A 388 -27.23 -0.95 -11.66
CA ILE A 388 -25.84 -1.31 -12.03
C ILE A 388 -25.53 -2.77 -11.70
N THR A 389 -25.15 -3.53 -12.73
CA THR A 389 -24.74 -4.93 -12.62
C THR A 389 -23.24 -5.06 -12.87
N PHE A 390 -22.50 -5.65 -11.93
CA PHE A 390 -21.08 -5.92 -12.08
C PHE A 390 -20.85 -7.40 -12.35
N LEU A 391 -20.23 -7.72 -13.49
CA LEU A 391 -19.85 -9.10 -13.77
C LEU A 391 -18.66 -9.54 -12.92
N PRO A 392 -18.69 -10.75 -12.33
CA PRO A 392 -17.56 -11.28 -11.57
C PRO A 392 -16.42 -11.71 -12.51
N ALA A 393 -15.18 -11.49 -12.10
CA ALA A 393 -14.02 -12.03 -12.80
C ALA A 393 -13.93 -13.55 -12.57
N ARG A 394 -14.28 -14.32 -13.59
CA ARG A 394 -14.51 -15.78 -13.50
C ARG A 394 -13.28 -16.61 -13.14
N ARG A 395 -12.09 -16.17 -13.57
CA ARG A 395 -10.83 -16.93 -13.41
C ARG A 395 -9.91 -16.38 -12.33
N ASP A 396 -9.78 -15.05 -12.27
CA ASP A 396 -8.70 -14.42 -11.51
C ASP A 396 -9.22 -13.60 -10.31
N GLY A 397 -10.54 -13.55 -10.07
CA GLY A 397 -11.15 -12.87 -8.91
C GLY A 397 -11.16 -11.33 -8.94
N VAL A 398 -10.37 -10.69 -9.82
CA VAL A 398 -10.29 -9.23 -9.98
C VAL A 398 -10.46 -8.86 -11.45
N ALA A 399 -11.30 -7.87 -11.75
CA ALA A 399 -11.50 -7.34 -13.11
C ALA A 399 -10.35 -6.41 -13.52
N GLN A 400 -10.13 -6.21 -14.83
CA GLN A 400 -9.02 -5.38 -15.32
C GLN A 400 -9.16 -3.91 -14.91
N TRP A 401 -10.37 -3.34 -15.01
CA TRP A 401 -10.61 -1.96 -14.57
C TRP A 401 -10.44 -1.78 -13.05
N GLU A 402 -10.69 -2.83 -12.25
CA GLU A 402 -10.45 -2.83 -10.81
C GLU A 402 -8.95 -2.82 -10.50
N LEU A 403 -8.18 -3.60 -11.26
CA LEU A 403 -6.72 -3.61 -11.18
C LEU A 403 -6.14 -2.24 -11.53
N ASP A 404 -6.63 -1.58 -12.59
CA ASP A 404 -6.21 -0.24 -12.95
C ASP A 404 -6.54 0.77 -11.83
N ALA A 405 -7.70 0.63 -11.17
CA ALA A 405 -8.10 1.49 -10.06
C ALA A 405 -7.19 1.33 -8.83
N ILE A 406 -6.86 0.09 -8.44
CA ILE A 406 -5.91 -0.17 -7.34
C ILE A 406 -4.52 0.36 -7.70
N THR A 407 -4.05 0.09 -8.92
CA THR A 407 -2.72 0.53 -9.40
C THR A 407 -2.57 2.05 -9.29
N ARG A 408 -3.58 2.82 -9.71
CA ARG A 408 -3.57 4.29 -9.58
C ARG A 408 -3.50 4.74 -8.11
N GLN A 409 -4.31 4.12 -7.24
CA GLN A 409 -4.33 4.45 -5.82
C GLN A 409 -2.97 4.17 -5.16
N LEU A 410 -2.38 3.00 -5.43
CA LEU A 410 -1.07 2.63 -4.92
C LEU A 410 0.02 3.56 -5.46
N LEU A 411 0.01 3.85 -6.75
CA LEU A 411 0.99 4.75 -7.37
C LEU A 411 0.98 6.13 -6.69
N GLN A 412 -0.21 6.72 -6.50
CA GLN A 412 -0.34 8.00 -5.79
C GLN A 412 0.16 7.89 -4.34
N SER A 413 -0.15 6.79 -3.64
CA SER A 413 0.28 6.56 -2.26
C SER A 413 1.80 6.44 -2.14
N HIS A 414 2.45 5.64 -2.98
CA HIS A 414 3.91 5.43 -2.93
C HIS A 414 4.66 6.69 -3.35
N VAL A 415 4.21 7.40 -4.39
CA VAL A 415 4.83 8.66 -4.81
C VAL A 415 4.73 9.72 -3.71
N ARG A 416 3.55 9.88 -3.09
CA ARG A 416 3.37 10.81 -1.97
C ARG A 416 4.29 10.44 -0.80
N SER A 417 4.27 9.18 -0.38
CA SER A 417 5.11 8.68 0.72
C SER A 417 6.59 8.90 0.44
N ALA A 418 7.06 8.67 -0.79
CA ALA A 418 8.46 8.85 -1.17
C ALA A 418 8.86 10.33 -1.13
N VAL A 419 8.05 11.23 -1.69
CA VAL A 419 8.32 12.68 -1.68
C VAL A 419 8.33 13.21 -0.24
N GLU A 420 7.35 12.86 0.58
CA GLU A 420 7.27 13.26 1.98
C GLU A 420 8.46 12.74 2.79
N THR A 421 8.90 11.51 2.54
CA THR A 421 10.06 10.91 3.22
C THR A 421 11.36 11.59 2.80
N LEU A 422 11.58 11.83 1.50
CA LEU A 422 12.74 12.57 1.01
C LEU A 422 12.81 13.99 1.59
N GLN A 423 11.69 14.70 1.63
CA GLN A 423 11.62 16.02 2.26
C GLN A 423 11.89 15.96 3.77
N SER A 424 11.41 14.91 4.45
CA SER A 424 11.66 14.69 5.87
C SER A 424 13.14 14.39 6.15
N ILE A 425 13.81 13.63 5.29
CA ILE A 425 15.26 13.39 5.36
C ILE A 425 16.03 14.71 5.23
N VAL A 426 15.67 15.55 4.26
CA VAL A 426 16.30 16.87 4.07
C VAL A 426 16.12 17.76 5.30
N ARG A 427 14.90 17.83 5.85
CA ARG A 427 14.62 18.58 7.07
C ARG A 427 15.45 18.06 8.24
N LEU A 428 15.46 16.74 8.45
CA LEU A 428 16.23 16.10 9.53
C LEU A 428 17.73 16.41 9.46
N VAL A 429 18.33 16.30 8.27
CA VAL A 429 19.75 16.57 8.05
C VAL A 429 20.07 18.08 8.16
N THR A 430 19.11 18.95 7.86
CA THR A 430 19.28 20.40 8.01
C THR A 430 19.21 20.82 9.48
N ASP A 431 18.22 20.29 10.22
CA ASP A 431 17.97 20.62 11.62
C ASP A 431 19.02 20.04 12.58
N MET A 432 19.66 18.92 12.20
CA MET A 432 20.68 18.24 13.00
C MET A 432 22.05 18.29 12.30
N PRO A 433 22.85 19.36 12.47
CA PRO A 433 24.10 19.53 11.73
C PRO A 433 25.19 18.51 12.09
N GLU A 434 25.07 17.89 13.28
CA GLU A 434 25.96 16.82 13.75
C GLU A 434 25.62 15.45 13.15
N MET A 435 24.61 15.36 12.28
CA MET A 435 24.19 14.08 11.71
C MET A 435 25.22 13.53 10.70
N THR A 436 25.66 12.29 10.90
CA THR A 436 26.52 11.57 9.95
C THR A 436 25.71 11.14 8.73
N VAL A 437 26.14 11.59 7.54
CA VAL A 437 25.55 11.19 6.26
C VAL A 437 26.66 10.58 5.42
N HIS A 438 26.72 9.26 5.40
CA HIS A 438 27.68 8.50 4.60
C HIS A 438 27.34 8.58 3.10
N GLU A 439 28.36 8.43 2.25
CA GLU A 439 28.21 8.42 0.78
C GLU A 439 27.18 7.38 0.30
N ARG A 440 27.11 6.20 0.95
CA ARG A 440 26.11 5.17 0.64
C ARG A 440 24.67 5.67 0.76
N LEU A 441 24.40 6.54 1.73
CA LEU A 441 23.06 7.09 1.97
C LEU A 441 22.76 8.19 0.96
N GLN A 442 23.76 9.03 0.67
CA GLN A 442 23.65 10.05 -0.37
C GLN A 442 23.33 9.42 -1.74
N GLN A 443 24.02 8.35 -2.12
CA GLN A 443 23.75 7.65 -3.39
C GLN A 443 22.32 7.10 -3.46
N ARG A 444 21.77 6.58 -2.35
CA ARG A 444 20.38 6.12 -2.27
C ARG A 444 19.38 7.27 -2.40
N ILE A 445 19.62 8.39 -1.71
CA ILE A 445 18.79 9.61 -1.83
C ILE A 445 18.78 10.11 -3.28
N VAL A 446 19.95 10.16 -3.94
CA VAL A 446 20.07 10.61 -5.34
C VAL A 446 19.30 9.67 -6.27
N ARG A 447 19.43 8.34 -6.11
CA ARG A 447 18.68 7.37 -6.92
C ARG A 447 17.16 7.51 -6.72
N ALA A 448 16.72 7.69 -5.48
CA ALA A 448 15.31 7.89 -5.16
C ALA A 448 14.78 9.20 -5.77
N ALA A 449 15.55 10.29 -5.68
CA ALA A 449 15.21 11.58 -6.30
C ALA A 449 15.15 11.49 -7.82
N ASP A 450 16.16 10.89 -8.47
CA ASP A 450 16.20 10.68 -9.93
C ASP A 450 15.00 9.86 -10.42
N ALA A 451 14.62 8.82 -9.67
CA ALA A 451 13.44 8.03 -9.97
C ALA A 451 12.14 8.85 -9.81
N MET A 452 12.02 9.62 -8.73
CA MET A 452 10.86 10.48 -8.48
C MET A 452 10.70 11.58 -9.54
N GLU A 453 11.78 12.22 -9.97
CA GLU A 453 11.74 13.21 -11.05
C GLU A 453 11.20 12.61 -12.36
N LYS A 454 11.65 11.40 -12.71
CA LYS A 454 11.15 10.66 -13.88
C LYS A 454 9.67 10.29 -13.74
N ILE A 455 9.23 9.89 -12.55
CA ILE A 455 7.83 9.52 -12.29
C ILE A 455 6.93 10.75 -12.34
N LEU A 456 7.30 11.83 -11.65
CA LEU A 456 6.50 13.05 -11.54
C LEU A 456 6.41 13.82 -12.86
N CYS A 457 7.51 13.88 -13.62
CA CYS A 457 7.64 14.51 -14.95
C CYS A 457 6.57 15.58 -15.25
N ALA A 458 6.85 16.84 -14.89
CA ALA A 458 5.89 17.94 -15.00
C ALA A 458 5.37 18.20 -16.43
N ASN A 459 6.18 17.90 -17.45
CA ASN A 459 5.87 18.13 -18.87
C ASN A 459 5.41 16.87 -19.61
N CYS A 460 5.21 15.74 -18.91
CA CYS A 460 4.74 14.51 -19.54
C CYS A 460 3.21 14.49 -19.69
N SER A 461 2.72 13.71 -20.66
CA SER A 461 1.30 13.39 -20.78
C SER A 461 0.79 12.59 -19.58
N ALA A 462 -0.54 12.49 -19.46
CA ALA A 462 -1.20 11.67 -18.44
C ALA A 462 -0.69 10.22 -18.47
N VAL A 463 -0.70 9.58 -17.30
CA VAL A 463 -0.26 8.20 -17.14
C VAL A 463 -1.22 7.27 -17.88
N ARG A 464 -0.71 6.50 -18.86
CA ARG A 464 -1.48 5.46 -19.55
C ARG A 464 -1.72 4.28 -18.63
N ALA A 465 -2.80 3.54 -18.87
CA ALA A 465 -3.15 2.37 -18.06
C ALA A 465 -2.07 1.27 -18.14
N ASP A 466 -1.46 1.06 -19.31
CA ASP A 466 -0.44 0.01 -19.47
C ASP A 466 0.93 0.39 -18.94
N ASP A 467 1.24 1.70 -18.86
CA ASP A 467 2.48 2.20 -18.26
C ASP A 467 2.39 2.27 -16.72
N ALA A 468 1.17 2.32 -16.17
CA ALA A 468 0.94 2.49 -14.74
C ALA A 468 1.59 1.40 -13.85
N PRO A 469 1.57 0.10 -14.21
CA PRO A 469 2.26 -0.94 -13.45
C PRO A 469 3.79 -0.74 -13.40
N ALA A 470 4.42 -0.38 -14.52
CA ALA A 470 5.86 -0.12 -14.57
C ALA A 470 6.24 1.12 -13.74
N LEU A 471 5.41 2.17 -13.81
CA LEU A 471 5.57 3.35 -12.96
C LEU A 471 5.38 3.03 -11.48
N LEU A 472 4.40 2.19 -11.13
CA LEU A 472 4.18 1.73 -9.77
C LEU A 472 5.41 0.98 -9.24
N GLU A 473 5.98 0.06 -10.01
CA GLU A 473 7.21 -0.65 -9.63
C GLU A 473 8.36 0.33 -9.36
N SER A 474 8.55 1.33 -10.23
CA SER A 474 9.58 2.36 -10.03
C SER A 474 9.32 3.23 -8.80
N ALA A 475 8.05 3.55 -8.52
CA ALA A 475 7.66 4.35 -7.35
C ALA A 475 7.90 3.59 -6.05
N ARG A 476 7.58 2.29 -6.03
CA ARG A 476 7.85 1.39 -4.91
C ARG A 476 9.34 1.33 -4.59
N ARG A 477 10.18 1.04 -5.59
CA ARG A 477 11.64 1.02 -5.41
C ARG A 477 12.20 2.33 -4.87
N ALA A 478 11.71 3.47 -5.36
CA ALA A 478 12.15 4.77 -4.90
C ALA A 478 11.68 5.07 -3.47
N ALA A 479 10.47 4.65 -3.09
CA ALA A 479 9.98 4.72 -1.71
C ALA A 479 10.82 3.84 -0.78
N ASP A 480 11.14 2.61 -1.19
CA ASP A 480 11.99 1.69 -0.42
C ASP A 480 13.40 2.27 -0.20
N GLU A 481 14.00 2.89 -1.22
CA GLU A 481 15.31 3.55 -1.10
C GLU A 481 15.27 4.76 -0.15
N ALA A 482 14.20 5.56 -0.19
CA ALA A 482 14.02 6.69 0.73
C ALA A 482 13.84 6.21 2.18
N ASP A 483 12.98 5.21 2.40
CA ASP A 483 12.73 4.65 3.73
C ASP A 483 13.98 3.97 4.31
N ALA A 484 14.72 3.21 3.50
CA ALA A 484 15.96 2.57 3.92
C ALA A 484 17.00 3.58 4.42
N VAL A 485 17.00 4.80 3.89
CA VAL A 485 17.84 5.89 4.39
C VAL A 485 17.28 6.49 5.68
N TYR A 486 15.97 6.76 5.72
CA TYR A 486 15.31 7.35 6.88
C TYR A 486 15.46 6.49 8.16
N TYR A 487 15.38 5.16 8.00
CA TYR A 487 15.53 4.19 9.09
C TYR A 487 16.95 3.61 9.22
N ASP A 488 17.95 4.16 8.53
CA ASP A 488 19.32 3.65 8.66
C ASP A 488 19.85 3.90 10.09
N HIS A 489 20.37 2.84 10.71
CA HIS A 489 20.92 2.86 12.06
C HIS A 489 21.91 3.99 12.34
N THR A 490 22.68 4.47 11.34
CA THR A 490 23.64 5.58 11.55
C THR A 490 22.94 6.91 11.74
N MET A 491 21.82 7.16 11.05
CA MET A 491 21.02 8.38 11.21
C MET A 491 20.14 8.30 12.45
N THR A 492 19.53 7.13 12.70
CA THR A 492 18.65 6.91 13.86
C THR A 492 19.40 7.03 15.19
N LYS A 493 20.66 6.56 15.28
CA LYS A 493 21.43 6.58 16.54
C LYS A 493 21.65 7.99 17.09
N GLN A 494 21.82 8.99 16.23
CA GLN A 494 22.10 10.37 16.65
C GLN A 494 20.85 11.13 17.10
N LEU A 495 19.66 10.70 16.67
CA LEU A 495 18.39 11.16 17.22
C LEU A 495 18.24 10.79 18.70
N TYR A 496 18.75 9.63 19.11
CA TYR A 496 18.60 9.13 20.49
C TYR A 496 19.73 9.55 21.45
N PHE A 497 20.90 9.90 20.94
CA PHE A 497 22.05 10.31 21.76
C PHE A 497 22.75 11.55 21.18
N PRO A 498 22.10 12.74 21.22
CA PRO A 498 22.73 13.98 20.79
C PRO A 498 23.97 14.31 21.63
N GLN A 499 25.00 14.92 21.03
CA GLN A 499 26.28 15.14 21.69
C GLN A 499 26.16 16.03 22.94
N GLU A 500 25.14 16.89 23.02
CA GLU A 500 24.87 17.70 24.22
C GLU A 500 24.59 16.85 25.46
N GLN A 501 23.87 15.73 25.30
CA GLN A 501 23.60 14.79 26.38
C GLN A 501 24.86 14.00 26.74
N MET A 502 25.70 13.68 25.75
CA MET A 502 27.02 13.09 25.97
C MET A 502 27.88 14.04 26.82
N LEU A 503 27.94 15.32 26.46
CA LEU A 503 28.65 16.36 27.22
C LEU A 503 28.10 16.52 28.65
N GLY A 504 26.78 16.46 28.81
CA GLY A 504 26.14 16.47 30.14
C GLY A 504 26.55 15.28 31.03
N VAL A 505 26.78 14.09 30.45
CA VAL A 505 27.24 12.92 31.19
C VAL A 505 28.73 12.99 31.51
N TYR A 506 29.58 13.46 30.59
CA TYR A 506 31.03 13.49 30.79
C TYR A 506 31.55 14.76 31.50
N ALA A 507 30.81 15.87 31.48
CA ALA A 507 31.22 17.13 32.11
C ALA A 507 31.45 16.99 33.63
N PRO A 508 30.60 16.31 34.43
CA PRO A 508 30.86 16.11 35.85
C PRO A 508 32.14 15.29 36.14
N LEU A 509 32.53 14.40 35.22
CA LEU A 509 33.74 13.58 35.33
C LEU A 509 35.00 14.38 34.94
N LEU A 510 34.91 15.17 33.87
CA LEU A 510 36.04 15.92 33.31
C LEU A 510 36.27 17.28 33.98
N ALA A 511 35.21 17.93 34.46
CA ALA A 511 35.31 19.26 35.06
C ALA A 511 36.25 19.31 36.28
N PRO A 512 36.22 18.38 37.25
CA PRO A 512 37.14 18.41 38.39
C PRO A 512 38.62 18.25 37.98
N LEU A 513 38.87 17.42 36.97
CA LEU A 513 40.20 17.20 36.41
C LEU A 513 40.72 18.48 35.76
N LEU A 514 39.91 19.10 34.90
CA LEU A 514 40.25 20.35 34.22
C LEU A 514 40.41 21.51 35.20
N LEU A 515 39.54 21.62 36.21
CA LEU A 515 39.60 22.66 37.24
C LEU A 515 40.93 22.60 38.00
N SER A 516 41.37 21.40 38.37
CA SER A 516 42.62 21.16 39.10
C SER A 516 43.83 21.60 38.28
N ILE A 517 43.85 21.29 36.98
CA ILE A 517 44.90 21.70 36.05
C ILE A 517 44.92 23.22 35.90
N VAL A 518 43.75 23.85 35.71
CA VAL A 518 43.62 25.30 35.54
C VAL A 518 44.06 26.06 36.81
N PHE A 519 43.67 25.60 38.00
CA PHE A 519 44.11 26.23 39.25
C PHE A 519 45.62 26.10 39.48
N GLY A 520 46.20 24.93 39.17
CA GLY A 520 47.65 24.74 39.20
C GLY A 520 48.36 25.74 38.29
N TRP A 521 47.86 25.90 37.07
CA TRP A 521 48.36 26.86 36.09
C TRP A 521 48.27 28.32 36.53
N ILE A 522 47.10 28.75 37.03
CA ILE A 522 46.89 30.13 37.51
C ILE A 522 47.86 30.44 38.65
N ARG A 523 48.09 29.48 39.55
CA ARG A 523 49.00 29.64 40.68
C ARG A 523 50.43 29.82 40.21
N GLU A 524 50.88 29.00 39.26
CA GLU A 524 52.22 29.09 38.69
C GLU A 524 52.42 30.40 37.91
N PHE A 525 51.42 30.82 37.13
CA PHE A 525 51.45 32.07 36.39
C PHE A 525 51.48 33.31 37.30
N LYS A 526 50.75 33.28 38.41
CA LYS A 526 50.83 34.34 39.44
C LYS A 526 52.20 34.39 40.11
N GLN A 527 52.81 33.24 40.38
CA GLN A 527 54.18 33.17 40.93
C GLN A 527 55.19 33.73 39.93
N TRP A 528 55.08 33.37 38.65
CA TRP A 528 55.89 33.93 37.57
C TRP A 528 55.79 35.46 37.50
N ARG A 529 54.57 36.03 37.53
CA ARG A 529 54.37 37.50 37.54
C ARG A 529 54.95 38.18 38.79
N LYS A 530 54.87 37.55 39.96
CA LYS A 530 55.48 38.09 41.19
C LYS A 530 57.00 38.11 41.11
N GLN A 531 57.62 37.04 40.60
CA GLN A 531 59.08 36.98 40.39
C GLN A 531 59.55 38.03 39.39
N GLN A 532 58.80 38.27 38.30
CA GLN A 532 59.07 39.35 37.34
C GLN A 532 59.00 40.75 37.98
N ARG A 533 58.06 40.97 38.90
CA ARG A 533 57.92 42.24 39.63
C ARG A 533 59.03 42.44 40.68
N GLN A 534 59.46 41.39 41.36
CA GLN A 534 60.57 41.45 42.32
C GLN A 534 61.93 41.66 41.63
N GLN A 535 62.13 41.10 40.43
CA GLN A 535 63.33 41.38 39.62
C GLN A 535 63.40 42.83 39.11
N LYS A 536 62.27 43.56 39.06
CA LYS A 536 62.22 45.01 38.76
C LYS A 536 62.37 45.91 40.00
N HIS A 537 62.43 45.35 41.21
CA HIS A 537 62.49 46.09 42.49
C HIS A 537 63.71 45.75 43.35
N GLN A 538 64.72 45.04 42.83
CA GLN A 538 66.06 45.04 43.42
C GLN A 538 66.79 46.31 42.97
N PRO A 539 66.98 47.33 43.83
CA PRO A 539 67.88 48.43 43.52
C PRO A 539 69.33 47.95 43.66
N LEU A 540 70.21 48.51 42.85
CA LEU A 540 71.65 48.47 43.02
C LEU A 540 72.01 48.86 44.46
N GLN A 541 72.35 47.90 45.31
CA GLN A 541 73.14 48.15 46.53
C GLN A 541 74.25 47.11 46.65
N GLN A 542 75.48 47.65 46.48
CA GLN A 542 76.81 47.19 46.88
C GLN A 542 77.37 45.98 46.10
N GLN A 543 78.39 46.22 45.26
CA GLN A 543 79.84 46.24 45.57
C GLN A 543 80.38 44.87 45.92
#